data_AF-A0AA36BYX2-F1
#
_entry.id   AF-A0AA36BYX2-F1
#
_cell.length_a   1.000
_cell.length_b   1.000
_cell.length_c   1.000
_cell.angle_alpha   90.00
_cell.angle_beta   90.00
_cell.angle_gamma   90.00
#
_symmetry.space_group_name_H-M   'P 1'
#
loop_
_entity.id
_entity.type
_entity.pdbx_description
1 polymer ?
#
loop_
_entity_poly.entity_id
_entity_poly.type
_entity_poly.pdbx_seq_one_letter_code
_entity_poly.pdbx_strand_id
1 'polypeptide(L)'
;MYLTTKRIPSIRHLPYYERLTSLGMDTLKLRRLAADLADTHKIINHRTNNNSEHLFKLHPSNTRGHVYKVRKQHSSHDFRKHFFTLRVAEAWNKLPASVVSCRSTASFKTSMLPEIRQHYT
;
A
#
# COMPACT_ATOMS: atom_id res chain seq x y z
N MET A 1 -9.43 6.69 -12.82
CA MET A 1 -10.38 6.81 -11.68
C MET A 1 -10.69 8.24 -11.21
N TYR A 2 -9.88 9.28 -11.46
CA TYR A 2 -10.25 10.69 -11.18
C TYR A 2 -11.56 11.12 -11.88
N LEU A 3 -11.81 10.56 -13.06
CA LEU A 3 -13.01 10.80 -13.86
C LEU A 3 -14.30 10.24 -13.24
N THR A 4 -14.20 9.28 -12.30
CA THR A 4 -15.38 8.61 -11.75
C THR A 4 -16.24 9.57 -10.91
N THR A 5 -15.61 10.43 -10.10
CA THR A 5 -16.34 11.39 -9.25
C THR A 5 -16.88 12.57 -10.06
N LYS A 6 -16.23 12.91 -11.19
CA LYS A 6 -16.73 13.93 -12.14
C LYS A 6 -17.97 13.49 -12.93
N ARG A 7 -18.26 12.19 -12.97
CA ARG A 7 -19.45 11.66 -13.66
C ARG A 7 -20.74 11.83 -12.87
N ILE A 8 -20.67 12.19 -11.59
CA ILE A 8 -21.84 12.38 -10.72
C ILE A 8 -22.36 13.81 -10.91
N PRO A 9 -23.53 14.02 -11.55
CA PRO A 9 -23.99 15.37 -11.93
C PRO A 9 -24.16 16.31 -10.74
N SER A 10 -24.58 15.80 -9.58
CA SER A 10 -24.84 16.61 -8.38
C SER A 10 -23.59 17.22 -7.76
N ILE A 11 -22.40 16.64 -7.95
CA ILE A 11 -21.16 17.09 -7.30
C ILE A 11 -20.01 17.36 -8.29
N ARG A 12 -20.23 17.20 -9.61
CA ARG A 12 -19.18 17.36 -10.64
C ARG A 12 -18.48 18.72 -10.63
N HIS A 13 -19.18 19.75 -10.16
CA HIS A 13 -18.72 21.13 -10.10
C HIS A 13 -17.78 21.39 -8.92
N LEU A 14 -17.86 20.59 -7.84
CA LEU A 14 -17.02 20.75 -6.67
C LEU A 14 -15.55 20.43 -7.00
N PRO A 15 -14.57 21.05 -6.31
CA PRO A 15 -13.16 20.67 -6.35
C PRO A 15 -12.91 19.18 -6.01
N TYR A 16 -11.75 18.65 -6.40
CA TYR A 16 -11.46 17.21 -6.25
C TYR A 16 -11.58 16.70 -4.81
N TYR A 17 -10.99 17.40 -3.85
CA TYR A 17 -10.99 17.01 -2.44
C TYR A 17 -12.39 17.13 -1.81
N GLU A 18 -13.18 18.13 -2.19
CA GLU A 18 -14.57 18.27 -1.74
C GLU A 18 -15.45 17.13 -2.28
N ARG A 19 -15.30 16.75 -3.55
CA ARG A 19 -16.00 15.57 -4.10
C ARG A 19 -15.69 14.29 -3.34
N LEU A 20 -14.42 14.09 -2.97
CA LEU A 20 -14.03 12.92 -2.18
C LEU A 20 -14.67 12.95 -0.79
N THR A 21 -14.67 14.11 -0.14
CA THR A 21 -15.26 14.31 1.19
C THR A 21 -16.76 14.07 1.17
N SER A 22 -17.50 14.64 0.20
CA SER A 22 -18.95 14.41 0.04
C SER A 22 -19.30 12.94 -0.21
N LEU A 23 -18.39 12.14 -0.77
CA LEU A 23 -18.59 10.71 -1.03
C LEU A 23 -18.00 9.80 0.06
N GLY A 24 -17.36 10.35 1.10
CA GLY A 24 -16.63 9.56 2.09
C GLY A 24 -15.49 8.70 1.48
N MET A 25 -14.87 9.17 0.39
CA MET A 25 -13.86 8.43 -0.35
C MET A 25 -12.43 8.88 -0.04
N ASP A 26 -11.53 7.91 0.07
CA ASP A 26 -10.10 8.15 0.11
C ASP A 26 -9.55 8.64 -1.25
N THR A 27 -8.43 9.37 -1.21
CA THR A 27 -7.70 9.80 -2.40
C THR A 27 -7.27 8.61 -3.26
N LEU A 28 -7.09 8.84 -4.57
CA LEU A 28 -6.63 7.78 -5.47
C LEU A 28 -5.25 7.23 -5.05
N LYS A 29 -4.38 8.11 -4.56
CA LYS A 29 -3.04 7.75 -4.08
C LYS A 29 -3.14 6.78 -2.89
N LEU A 30 -3.99 7.11 -1.91
CA LEU A 30 -4.17 6.28 -0.72
C LEU A 30 -4.81 4.94 -1.05
N ARG A 31 -5.85 4.91 -1.91
CA ARG A 31 -6.48 3.66 -2.36
C ARG A 31 -5.52 2.76 -3.13
N ARG A 32 -4.65 3.35 -3.97
CA ARG A 32 -3.61 2.60 -4.69
C ARG A 32 -2.59 2.02 -3.71
N LEU A 33 -2.15 2.81 -2.73
CA LEU A 33 -1.24 2.34 -1.69
C LEU A 33 -1.86 1.19 -0.87
N ALA A 34 -3.12 1.31 -0.48
CA ALA A 34 -3.85 0.27 0.25
C ALA A 34 -3.93 -1.04 -0.55
N ALA A 35 -4.21 -0.96 -1.85
CA ALA A 35 -4.21 -2.11 -2.73
C ALA A 35 -2.81 -2.73 -2.86
N ASP A 36 -1.79 -1.89 -3.10
CA ASP A 36 -0.40 -2.34 -3.25
C ASP A 36 0.10 -3.07 -1.98
N LEU A 37 -0.23 -2.54 -0.79
CA LEU A 37 0.12 -3.15 0.50
C LEU A 37 -0.65 -4.45 0.75
N ALA A 38 -1.93 -4.52 0.39
CA ALA A 38 -2.72 -5.74 0.51
C ALA A 38 -2.17 -6.87 -0.37
N ASP A 39 -1.71 -6.55 -1.59
CA ASP A 39 -1.07 -7.53 -2.45
C ASP A 39 0.33 -7.90 -1.95
N THR A 40 1.06 -6.96 -1.35
CA THR A 40 2.35 -7.25 -0.69
C THR A 40 2.17 -8.21 0.49
N HIS A 41 1.15 -8.02 1.33
CA HIS A 41 0.79 -8.95 2.41
C HIS A 41 0.53 -10.35 1.88
N LYS A 42 -0.24 -10.47 0.79
CA LYS A 42 -0.50 -11.77 0.16
C LYS A 42 0.78 -12.41 -0.36
N ILE A 43 1.62 -11.66 -1.08
CA ILE A 43 2.87 -12.16 -1.66
C ILE A 43 3.81 -12.68 -0.57
N ILE A 44 3.92 -11.95 0.55
CA ILE A 44 4.84 -12.30 1.64
C ILE A 44 4.30 -13.46 2.48
N ASN A 45 3.00 -13.49 2.78
CA ASN A 45 2.41 -14.49 3.68
C ASN A 45 1.92 -15.77 2.99
N HIS A 46 1.54 -15.73 1.70
CA HIS A 46 1.07 -16.90 0.96
C HIS A 46 2.18 -17.49 0.07
N ARG A 47 3.27 -17.95 0.69
CA ARG A 47 4.46 -18.61 0.08
C ARG A 47 4.18 -19.91 -0.73
N THR A 48 3.02 -20.08 -1.34
CA THR A 48 2.63 -21.33 -2.05
C THR A 48 2.87 -21.30 -3.57
N ASN A 49 3.37 -20.20 -4.14
CA ASN A 49 3.89 -20.21 -5.50
C ASN A 49 5.24 -19.49 -5.55
N ASN A 50 6.26 -20.14 -6.11
CA ASN A 50 7.70 -19.82 -6.07
C ASN A 50 8.13 -18.40 -6.53
N ASN A 51 7.21 -17.48 -6.82
CA ASN A 51 7.49 -16.15 -7.35
C ASN A 51 7.66 -15.04 -6.31
N SER A 52 7.36 -15.29 -5.03
CA SER A 52 7.47 -14.23 -4.00
C SER A 52 8.91 -13.75 -3.81
N GLU A 53 9.90 -14.66 -3.86
CA GLU A 53 11.32 -14.32 -3.74
C GLU A 53 11.87 -13.55 -4.95
N HIS A 54 11.25 -13.70 -6.13
CA HIS A 54 11.59 -12.91 -7.31
C HIS A 54 11.16 -11.45 -7.18
N LEU A 55 10.08 -11.16 -6.45
CA LEU A 55 9.55 -9.80 -6.29
C LEU A 55 10.14 -9.08 -5.09
N PHE A 56 10.19 -9.74 -3.92
CA PHE A 56 10.67 -9.14 -2.68
C PHE A 56 11.75 -9.99 -2.04
N LYS A 57 12.85 -9.35 -1.66
CA LYS A 57 13.87 -9.93 -0.78
C LYS A 57 13.63 -9.42 0.62
N LEU A 58 13.52 -10.32 1.60
CA LEU A 58 13.43 -9.92 3.00
C LEU A 58 14.76 -9.32 3.47
N HIS A 59 14.69 -8.40 4.42
CA HIS A 59 15.87 -7.81 5.03
C HIS A 59 16.54 -8.84 5.95
N PRO A 60 17.86 -9.07 5.86
CA PRO A 60 18.53 -10.14 6.61
C PRO A 60 18.66 -9.85 8.11
N SER A 61 18.64 -8.57 8.49
CA SER A 61 18.74 -8.15 9.88
C SER A 61 17.38 -7.74 10.45
N ASN A 62 17.06 -8.32 11.61
CA ASN A 62 15.86 -8.06 12.40
C ASN A 62 16.12 -7.14 13.61
N THR A 63 17.31 -6.56 13.74
CA THR A 63 17.63 -5.74 14.93
C THR A 63 16.87 -4.41 14.98
N ARG A 64 16.23 -3.99 13.87
CA ARG A 64 15.41 -2.76 13.79
C ARG A 64 14.20 -2.95 12.86
N GLY A 65 13.01 -3.09 13.45
CA GLY A 65 11.71 -3.24 12.76
C GLY A 65 11.11 -4.63 12.93
N HIS A 66 10.17 -5.00 12.06
CA HIS A 66 9.50 -6.30 12.08
C HIS A 66 10.17 -7.34 11.16
N VAL A 67 9.93 -8.63 11.41
CA VAL A 67 10.54 -9.75 10.68
C VAL A 67 10.17 -9.80 9.18
N TYR A 68 9.05 -9.19 8.80
CA TYR A 68 8.57 -9.14 7.41
C TYR A 68 9.17 -8.00 6.58
N LYS A 69 10.22 -7.31 7.06
CA LYS A 69 10.76 -6.13 6.39
C LYS A 69 11.32 -6.51 5.03
N VAL A 70 10.98 -5.75 3.99
CA VAL A 70 11.52 -5.96 2.64
C VAL A 70 12.73 -5.07 2.41
N ARG A 71 13.76 -5.60 1.75
CA ARG A 71 14.90 -4.80 1.31
C ARG A 71 14.41 -3.78 0.28
N LYS A 72 14.60 -2.49 0.58
CA LYS A 72 14.35 -1.42 -0.39
C LYS A 72 15.30 -1.63 -1.56
N GLN A 73 14.76 -1.98 -2.72
CA GLN A 73 15.54 -2.02 -3.94
C GLN A 73 15.88 -0.58 -4.33
N HIS A 74 17.09 -0.37 -4.84
CA HIS A 74 17.48 0.92 -5.40
C HIS A 74 17.60 0.75 -6.91
N SER A 75 17.09 1.71 -7.66
CA SER A 75 17.30 1.78 -9.10
C SER A 75 17.89 3.14 -9.43
N SER A 76 18.94 3.13 -10.25
CA SER A 76 19.51 4.33 -10.86
C SER A 76 18.61 4.94 -11.94
N HIS A 77 17.59 4.21 -12.40
CA HIS A 77 16.74 4.64 -13.49
C HIS A 77 15.42 5.20 -12.96
N ASP A 78 15.13 6.45 -13.33
CA ASP A 78 13.97 7.19 -12.85
C ASP A 78 12.64 6.52 -13.21
N PHE A 79 12.55 5.84 -14.35
CA PHE A 79 11.33 5.13 -14.77
C PHE A 79 10.94 3.99 -13.81
N ARG A 80 11.91 3.38 -13.11
CA ARG A 80 11.64 2.28 -12.19
C ARG A 80 11.01 2.76 -10.88
N LYS A 81 11.13 4.04 -10.49
CA LYS A 81 10.60 4.55 -9.22
C LYS A 81 9.09 4.33 -9.04
N HIS A 82 8.36 4.18 -10.15
CA HIS A 82 6.92 3.93 -10.16
C HIS A 82 6.54 2.44 -10.15
N PHE A 83 7.51 1.53 -10.14
CA PHE A 83 7.25 0.10 -10.10
C PHE A 83 6.68 -0.30 -8.76
N PHE A 84 5.80 -1.30 -8.77
CA PHE A 84 5.10 -1.80 -7.59
C PHE A 84 6.05 -2.09 -6.41
N THR A 85 7.12 -2.86 -6.65
CA THR A 85 8.07 -3.30 -5.61
C THR A 85 8.81 -2.13 -4.96
N LEU A 86 9.10 -1.06 -5.71
CA LEU A 86 9.80 0.12 -5.22
C LEU A 86 8.88 1.06 -4.46
N ARG A 87 7.66 1.28 -4.97
CA ARG A 87 6.67 2.17 -4.34
C ARG A 87 6.20 1.66 -2.98
N VAL A 88 6.02 0.35 -2.83
CA VAL A 88 5.42 -0.23 -1.62
C VAL A 88 6.43 -0.48 -0.50
N ALA A 89 7.72 -0.68 -0.84
CA ALA A 89 8.74 -1.09 0.13
C ALA A 89 8.87 -0.15 1.33
N GLU A 90 8.77 1.16 1.11
CA GLU A 90 8.88 2.13 2.20
C GLU A 90 7.67 2.11 3.12
N ALA A 91 6.46 2.11 2.56
CA ALA A 91 5.23 2.08 3.34
C ALA A 91 5.10 0.76 4.10
N TRP A 92 5.42 -0.36 3.46
CA TRP A 92 5.42 -1.69 4.09
C TRP A 92 6.33 -1.73 5.32
N ASN A 93 7.56 -1.23 5.19
CA ASN A 93 8.54 -1.24 6.27
C ASN A 93 8.23 -0.28 7.43
N LYS A 94 7.30 0.66 7.22
CA LYS A 94 6.82 1.59 8.25
C LYS A 94 5.62 1.03 9.02
N LEU A 95 4.97 -0.02 8.53
CA LEU A 95 3.84 -0.61 9.22
C LEU A 95 4.27 -1.25 10.55
N PRO A 96 3.41 -1.22 11.58
CA PRO A 96 3.66 -1.94 12.83
C PRO A 96 3.76 -3.46 12.61
N ALA A 97 4.57 -4.12 13.44
CA ALA A 97 4.71 -5.57 13.44
C ALA A 97 3.35 -6.29 13.62
N SER A 98 2.49 -5.75 14.48
CA SER A 98 1.15 -6.26 14.75
C SER A 98 0.30 -6.33 13.47
N VAL A 99 0.37 -5.30 12.63
CA VAL A 99 -0.39 -5.21 11.38
C VAL A 99 0.13 -6.20 10.35
N VAL A 100 1.44 -6.21 10.08
CA VAL A 100 2.01 -7.10 9.04
C VAL A 100 1.91 -8.59 9.40
N SER A 101 1.84 -8.92 10.69
CA SER A 101 1.71 -10.28 11.22
C SER A 101 0.28 -10.84 11.18
N CYS A 102 -0.72 -10.05 10.74
CA CYS A 102 -2.09 -10.51 10.58
C CYS A 102 -2.16 -11.79 9.72
N ARG A 103 -2.84 -12.83 10.23
CA ARG A 103 -2.95 -14.14 9.56
C ARG A 103 -3.74 -14.11 8.25
N SER A 104 -4.76 -13.25 8.17
CA SER A 104 -5.65 -13.15 7.01
C SER A 104 -5.51 -11.80 6.32
N THR A 105 -5.65 -11.78 5.00
CA THR A 105 -5.65 -10.53 4.22
C THR A 105 -6.79 -9.60 4.65
N ALA A 106 -7.93 -10.15 5.11
CA ALA A 106 -9.04 -9.35 5.62
C ALA A 106 -8.65 -8.59 6.90
N SER A 107 -8.08 -9.29 7.89
CA SER A 107 -7.61 -8.67 9.15
C SER A 107 -6.49 -7.65 8.89
N PHE A 108 -5.58 -7.96 7.96
CA PHE A 108 -4.55 -7.04 7.52
C PHE A 108 -5.15 -5.74 6.96
N LYS A 109 -6.08 -5.84 5.99
CA LYS A 109 -6.72 -4.66 5.38
C LYS A 109 -7.38 -3.75 6.41
N THR A 110 -8.14 -4.33 7.34
CA THR A 110 -8.81 -3.56 8.39
C THR A 110 -7.83 -2.85 9.32
N SER A 111 -6.73 -3.52 9.69
CA SER A 111 -5.74 -2.97 10.62
C SER A 111 -4.79 -1.97 9.94
N MET A 112 -4.52 -2.14 8.65
CA MET A 112 -3.60 -1.29 7.87
C MET A 112 -4.22 0.05 7.47
N LEU A 113 -5.53 0.08 7.15
CA LEU A 113 -6.18 1.30 6.65
C LEU A 113 -6.05 2.52 7.59
N PRO A 114 -6.25 2.39 8.92
CA PRO A 114 -6.02 3.48 9.86
C PRO A 114 -4.57 3.98 9.85
N GLU A 115 -3.59 3.07 9.84
CA GLU A 115 -2.15 3.41 9.85
C GLU A 115 -1.77 4.26 8.64
N ILE A 116 -2.19 3.87 7.43
CA ILE A 116 -1.83 4.60 6.22
C ILE A 116 -2.60 5.91 6.09
N ARG A 117 -3.80 6.02 6.66
CA ARG A 117 -4.55 7.28 6.69
C ARG A 117 -3.85 8.35 7.53
N GLN A 118 -3.22 7.97 8.66
CA GLN A 118 -2.50 8.91 9.53
C GLN A 118 -1.21 9.46 8.89
N HIS A 119 -0.55 8.67 8.03
CA HIS A 119 0.78 9.02 7.49
C HIS A 119 0.78 9.50 6.04
N TYR A 120 -0.31 9.32 5.28
CA TYR A 120 -0.34 9.55 3.83
C TYR A 120 -1.58 10.33 3.34
N THR A 121 -2.31 11.02 4.21
CA THR A 121 -3.38 11.96 3.82
C THR A 121 -2.84 13.21 3.16
#